data_AF-A0A1I8AEK0-F1
#
_entry.id   AF-A0A1I8AEK0-F1
#
_cell.length_a   1.000
_cell.length_b   1.000
_cell.length_c   1.000
_cell.angle_alpha   90.00
_cell.angle_beta   90.00
_cell.angle_gamma   90.00
#
_symmetry.space_group_name_H-M   'P 1'
#
loop_
_entity.id
_entity.type
_entity.pdbx_description
1 polymer ?
#
loop_
_entity_poly.entity_id
_entity_poly.type
_entity_poly.pdbx_seq_one_letter_code
_entity_poly.pdbx_strand_id
1 'polypeptide(L)'
;MLTLERTVATFVPKRYEQMKKTGKGVTLFVLCWVFSFGFSITVNFFWHVTTPLHYNNQLPHSSSILSGNTEILLFFIYLGIVANGANGVLVCFLYKHNKKQRGQLDLSNLNVRYQYSENIVTTRLLLALTGANFVMCIVAAIVSSCYYVARRNELMSDNDLFFIEQSFNVMASIYGILYNIIFLAMHRPNRDQLVRDVRRLVCLKRQSSVGFIRPQVKSIEGNRLSFKDEGAVYFSYLSQQWNA
;
A
#
# COMPACT_ATOMS: atom_id res chain seq x y z
N MET A 1 2.61 2.16 -8.04
CA MET A 1 2.42 0.86 -8.75
C MET A 1 1.02 0.28 -8.53
N LEU A 2 0.63 -0.04 -7.29
CA LEU A 2 -0.68 -0.69 -7.02
C LEU A 2 -1.89 0.09 -7.53
N THR A 3 -1.91 1.43 -7.39
CA THR A 3 -2.99 2.25 -7.96
C THR A 3 -3.06 2.16 -9.47
N LEU A 4 -1.91 2.08 -10.17
CA LEU A 4 -1.87 1.96 -11.63
C LEU A 4 -2.43 0.61 -12.08
N GLU A 5 -2.03 -0.48 -11.41
CA GLU A 5 -2.61 -1.80 -11.65
C GLU A 5 -4.13 -1.77 -11.49
N ARG A 6 -4.63 -1.16 -10.40
CA ARG A 6 -6.08 -1.06 -10.16
C ARG A 6 -6.78 -0.12 -11.12
N THR A 7 -6.12 0.91 -11.62
CA THR A 7 -6.63 1.78 -12.68
C THR A 7 -6.87 0.96 -13.95
N VAL A 8 -5.89 0.17 -14.38
CA VAL A 8 -6.02 -0.71 -15.55
C VAL A 8 -7.11 -1.76 -15.34
N ALA A 9 -7.16 -2.38 -14.15
CA ALA A 9 -8.18 -3.37 -13.81
C ALA A 9 -9.60 -2.79 -13.80
N THR A 10 -9.77 -1.52 -13.41
CA THR A 10 -11.06 -0.82 -13.42
C THR A 10 -11.52 -0.46 -14.82
N PHE A 11 -10.64 -0.01 -15.71
CA PHE A 11 -11.03 0.43 -17.05
C PHE A 11 -11.09 -0.69 -18.09
N VAL A 12 -10.36 -1.79 -17.89
CA VAL A 12 -10.28 -2.89 -18.86
C VAL A 12 -10.54 -4.27 -18.23
N PRO A 13 -11.65 -4.47 -17.49
CA PRO A 13 -11.87 -5.69 -16.69
C PRO A 13 -11.85 -6.98 -17.53
N LYS A 14 -12.49 -6.98 -18.71
CA LYS A 14 -12.59 -8.15 -19.59
C LYS A 14 -11.22 -8.64 -20.12
N ARG A 15 -10.36 -7.71 -20.54
CA ARG A 15 -9.01 -8.07 -21.02
C ARG A 15 -8.03 -8.25 -19.86
N TYR A 16 -8.27 -7.62 -18.71
CA TYR A 16 -7.39 -7.72 -17.54
C TYR A 16 -7.23 -9.17 -17.08
N GLU A 17 -8.31 -9.94 -17.06
CA GLU A 17 -8.27 -11.37 -16.73
C GLU A 17 -7.42 -12.19 -17.71
N GLN A 18 -7.58 -11.93 -19.02
CA GLN A 18 -6.77 -12.56 -20.07
C GLN A 18 -5.30 -12.09 -20.03
N MET A 19 -5.06 -10.88 -19.54
CA MET A 19 -3.74 -10.25 -19.41
C MET A 19 -3.02 -10.61 -18.11
N LYS A 20 -3.60 -11.43 -17.23
CA LYS A 20 -3.02 -11.87 -15.96
C LYS A 20 -1.82 -12.84 -16.14
N LYS A 21 -0.96 -12.57 -17.13
CA LYS A 21 0.36 -13.15 -17.24
C LYS A 21 1.24 -12.47 -16.19
N THR A 22 1.68 -13.23 -15.20
CA THR A 22 2.52 -12.81 -14.07
C THR A 22 3.72 -11.96 -14.48
N GLY A 23 4.26 -12.18 -15.68
CA GLY A 23 5.44 -11.47 -16.19
C GLY A 23 5.31 -9.94 -16.24
N LYS A 24 4.16 -9.37 -16.65
CA LYS A 24 4.01 -7.91 -16.79
C LYS A 24 4.10 -7.16 -15.46
N GLY A 25 3.51 -7.74 -14.41
CA GLY A 25 3.58 -7.19 -13.06
C GLY A 25 4.99 -7.22 -12.50
N VAL A 26 5.71 -8.33 -12.73
CA VAL A 26 7.12 -8.48 -12.33
C VAL A 26 8.00 -7.48 -13.05
N THR A 27 7.84 -7.28 -14.36
CA THR A 27 8.62 -6.28 -15.11
C THR A 27 8.40 -4.87 -14.55
N LEU A 28 7.15 -4.46 -14.29
CA LEU A 28 6.86 -3.15 -13.73
C LEU A 28 7.48 -2.99 -12.33
N PHE A 29 7.41 -4.03 -11.50
CA PHE A 29 8.04 -4.03 -10.18
C PHE A 29 9.55 -3.86 -10.26
N VAL A 30 10.23 -4.64 -11.12
CA VAL A 30 11.68 -4.55 -11.33
C VAL A 30 12.07 -3.16 -11.83
N LEU A 31 11.33 -2.59 -12.78
CA LEU A 31 11.58 -1.22 -13.26
C LEU A 31 11.43 -0.18 -12.15
N CYS A 32 10.37 -0.25 -11.35
CA CYS A 32 10.21 0.64 -10.19
C CYS A 32 11.37 0.49 -9.21
N TRP A 33 11.82 -0.75 -8.96
CA TRP A 33 12.90 -1.03 -8.02
C TRP A 33 14.25 -0.49 -8.52
N VAL A 34 14.60 -0.74 -9.79
CA VAL A 34 15.80 -0.20 -10.43
C VAL A 34 15.80 1.32 -10.42
N PHE A 35 14.64 1.94 -10.72
CA PHE A 35 14.51 3.40 -10.65
C PHE A 35 14.73 3.93 -9.23
N SER A 36 14.09 3.34 -8.22
CA SER A 36 14.28 3.75 -6.82
C SER A 36 15.71 3.56 -6.34
N PHE A 37 16.35 2.46 -6.72
CA PHE A 37 17.73 2.16 -6.35
C PHE A 37 18.72 3.12 -7.04
N GLY A 38 18.57 3.32 -8.35
CA GLY A 38 19.39 4.26 -9.12
C GLY A 38 19.22 5.70 -8.64
N PHE A 39 18.00 6.11 -8.31
CA PHE A 39 17.72 7.41 -7.71
C PHE A 39 18.40 7.57 -6.36
N SER A 40 18.31 6.56 -5.48
CA SER A 40 18.98 6.57 -4.17
C SER A 40 20.51 6.70 -4.30
N ILE A 41 21.13 5.95 -5.22
CA ILE A 41 22.57 6.07 -5.52
C ILE A 41 22.90 7.48 -6.01
N THR A 42 22.10 8.03 -6.92
CA THR A 42 22.35 9.36 -7.49
C THR A 42 22.30 10.43 -6.39
N VAL A 43 21.29 10.37 -5.51
CA VAL A 43 21.17 11.28 -4.37
C VAL A 43 22.35 11.12 -3.39
N ASN A 44 22.77 9.88 -3.12
CA ASN A 44 23.91 9.61 -2.24
C ASN A 44 25.25 10.08 -2.84
N PHE A 45 25.47 9.88 -4.14
CA PHE A 45 26.66 10.36 -4.83
C PHE A 45 26.68 11.89 -4.89
N PHE A 46 25.56 12.50 -5.24
CA PHE A 46 25.39 13.96 -5.21
C PHE A 46 25.75 14.51 -3.83
N TRP A 47 25.23 13.89 -2.77
CA TRP A 47 25.53 14.25 -1.39
C TRP A 47 27.03 14.22 -1.07
N HIS A 48 27.72 13.14 -1.45
CA HIS A 48 29.15 12.98 -1.20
C HIS A 48 29.99 14.02 -1.96
N VAL A 49 29.55 14.45 -3.15
CA VAL A 49 30.24 15.47 -3.95
C VAL A 49 29.98 16.88 -3.40
N THR A 50 28.76 17.18 -2.97
CA THR A 50 28.38 18.53 -2.53
C THR A 50 28.74 18.83 -1.08
N THR A 51 28.93 17.82 -0.23
CA THR A 51 29.28 18.00 1.17
C THR A 51 30.80 17.91 1.32
N PRO A 52 31.55 19.02 1.40
CA PRO A 52 33.00 18.94 1.54
C PRO A 52 33.37 18.27 2.87
N LEU A 53 34.37 17.38 2.83
CA LEU A 53 34.99 16.70 3.98
C LEU A 53 35.62 17.66 5.05
N HIS A 54 35.36 18.96 4.96
CA HIS A 54 36.04 20.02 5.73
C HIS A 54 35.34 20.44 7.03
N TYR A 55 34.28 19.76 7.47
CA TYR A 55 33.74 19.97 8.81
C TYR A 55 34.56 19.19 9.84
N ASN A 56 35.73 19.73 10.16
CA ASN A 56 36.63 19.29 11.21
C ASN A 56 35.91 19.20 12.58
N ASN A 57 35.87 17.99 13.13
CA ASN A 57 36.05 17.66 14.56
C ASN A 57 35.14 18.23 15.66
N GLN A 58 34.03 18.94 15.42
CA GLN A 58 33.26 19.51 16.55
C GLN A 58 31.81 19.07 16.75
N LEU A 59 31.21 18.27 15.87
CA LEU A 59 29.99 17.55 16.23
C LEU A 59 30.03 16.12 15.71
N PRO A 60 29.64 15.12 16.51
CA PRO A 60 29.54 13.75 16.01
C PRO A 60 28.57 13.77 14.83
N HIS A 61 29.09 13.36 13.69
CA HIS A 61 28.40 13.18 12.42
C HIS A 61 27.01 12.60 12.65
N SER A 62 25.97 13.44 12.67
CA SER A 62 24.62 12.91 12.56
C SER A 62 24.52 12.36 11.14
N SER A 63 24.39 11.05 11.01
CA SER A 63 24.32 10.32 9.74
C SER A 63 22.98 10.54 9.03
N SER A 64 22.42 11.74 9.20
CA SER A 64 21.03 12.05 8.93
C SER A 64 20.92 12.83 7.64
N ILE A 65 19.96 12.39 6.83
CA ILE A 65 19.58 13.04 5.59
C ILE A 65 19.07 14.47 5.86
N LEU A 66 18.54 14.73 7.06
CA LEU A 66 17.97 16.02 7.44
C LEU A 66 19.06 17.09 7.65
N SER A 67 20.26 16.72 8.11
CA SER A 67 21.29 17.70 8.52
C SER A 67 22.15 18.24 7.39
N GLY A 68 22.46 17.43 6.36
CA GLY A 68 23.38 17.87 5.30
C GLY A 68 22.73 18.51 4.06
N ASN A 69 21.46 18.22 3.72
CA ASN A 69 20.75 18.92 2.63
C ASN A 69 19.23 18.95 2.89
N THR A 70 18.83 19.67 3.95
CA THR A 70 17.43 19.82 4.35
C THR A 70 16.55 20.36 3.22
N GLU A 71 17.07 21.24 2.35
CA GLU A 71 16.34 21.83 1.23
C GLU A 71 15.92 20.80 0.19
N ILE A 72 16.84 19.91 -0.18
CA ILE A 72 16.57 18.82 -1.14
C ILE A 72 15.56 17.84 -0.55
N LEU A 73 15.73 17.49 0.73
CA LEU A 73 14.78 16.62 1.42
C LEU A 73 13.38 17.25 1.48
N LEU A 74 13.27 18.54 1.84
CA LEU A 74 12.02 19.28 1.84
C LEU A 74 11.37 19.30 0.47
N PHE A 75 12.15 19.55 -0.60
CA PHE A 75 11.65 19.48 -1.97
C PHE A 75 11.01 18.13 -2.28
N PHE A 76 11.67 17.01 -1.93
CA PHE A 76 11.10 15.68 -2.14
C PHE A 76 9.87 15.41 -1.27
N ILE A 77 9.84 15.88 -0.03
CA ILE A 77 8.68 15.74 0.85
C ILE A 77 7.48 16.49 0.25
N TYR A 78 7.65 17.75 -0.19
CA TYR A 78 6.57 18.52 -0.81
C TYR A 78 6.09 17.91 -2.13
N LEU A 79 7.02 17.46 -2.99
CA LEU A 79 6.67 16.73 -4.20
C LEU A 79 5.88 15.46 -3.87
N GLY A 80 6.29 14.75 -2.81
CA GLY A 80 5.60 13.59 -2.27
C GLY A 80 4.19 13.90 -1.77
N ILE A 81 3.96 15.03 -1.10
CA ILE A 81 2.62 15.46 -0.67
C ILE A 81 1.71 15.68 -1.87
N VAL A 82 2.19 16.41 -2.90
CA VAL A 82 1.41 16.67 -4.12
C VAL A 82 1.08 15.36 -4.84
N ALA A 83 2.05 14.47 -4.99
CA ALA A 83 1.87 13.16 -5.62
C ALA A 83 0.89 12.27 -4.84
N ASN A 84 0.96 12.25 -3.50
CA ASN A 84 0.02 11.52 -2.66
C ASN A 84 -1.40 12.10 -2.73
N GLY A 85 -1.54 13.43 -2.77
CA GLY A 85 -2.83 14.10 -2.96
C GLY A 85 -3.48 13.70 -4.28
N ALA A 86 -2.73 13.78 -5.39
CA ALA A 86 -3.20 13.34 -6.71
C ALA A 86 -3.58 11.85 -6.73
N ASN A 87 -2.74 10.98 -6.13
CA ASN A 87 -3.04 9.56 -5.99
C ASN A 87 -4.30 9.31 -5.14
N GLY A 88 -4.51 10.06 -4.06
CA GLY A 88 -5.71 9.98 -3.23
C GLY A 88 -6.98 10.33 -3.99
N VAL A 89 -6.95 11.41 -4.79
CA VAL A 89 -8.05 11.79 -5.67
C VAL A 89 -8.36 10.69 -6.69
N LEU A 90 -7.32 10.13 -7.32
CA LEU A 90 -7.46 9.02 -8.26
C LEU A 90 -8.10 7.78 -7.60
N VAL A 91 -7.62 7.37 -6.43
CA VAL A 91 -8.16 6.21 -5.67
C VAL A 91 -9.62 6.45 -5.28
N CYS A 92 -9.97 7.67 -4.83
CA CYS A 92 -11.35 8.06 -4.54
C CYS A 92 -12.24 7.97 -5.79
N PHE A 93 -11.76 8.45 -6.93
CA PHE A 93 -12.47 8.35 -8.20
C PHE A 93 -12.69 6.89 -8.60
N LEU A 94 -11.65 6.05 -8.55
CA LEU A 94 -11.74 4.62 -8.83
C LEU A 94 -12.75 3.91 -7.92
N TYR A 95 -12.77 4.26 -6.63
CA TYR A 95 -13.73 3.70 -5.68
C TYR A 95 -15.17 4.03 -6.07
N LYS A 96 -15.46 5.32 -6.34
CA LYS A 96 -16.79 5.75 -6.78
C LYS A 96 -17.19 5.10 -8.11
N HIS A 97 -16.27 5.04 -9.07
CA HIS A 97 -16.51 4.43 -10.38
C HIS A 97 -16.82 2.93 -10.24
N ASN A 98 -15.98 2.16 -9.54
CA ASN A 98 -16.19 0.73 -9.32
C ASN A 98 -17.52 0.45 -8.58
N LYS A 99 -17.87 1.27 -7.59
CA LYS A 99 -19.14 1.14 -6.87
C LYS A 99 -20.34 1.41 -7.78
N LYS A 100 -20.28 2.44 -8.62
CA LYS A 100 -21.33 2.77 -9.60
C LYS A 100 -21.51 1.65 -10.63
N GLN A 101 -20.41 1.20 -11.25
CA GLN A 101 -20.43 0.14 -12.26
C GLN A 101 -20.97 -1.18 -11.70
N ARG A 102 -20.58 -1.56 -10.46
CA ARG A 102 -21.11 -2.76 -9.81
C ARG A 102 -22.64 -2.73 -9.66
N GLY A 103 -23.21 -1.55 -9.42
CA GLY A 103 -24.66 -1.38 -9.28
C GLY A 103 -25.43 -1.41 -10.60
N GLN A 104 -24.76 -1.16 -11.73
CA GLN A 104 -25.37 -1.12 -13.06
C GLN A 104 -25.28 -2.46 -13.81
N LEU A 105 -24.54 -3.44 -13.28
CA LEU A 105 -24.32 -4.73 -13.95
C LEU A 105 -25.41 -5.75 -13.61
N ASP A 106 -25.91 -6.39 -14.65
CA ASP A 106 -26.85 -7.51 -14.56
C ASP A 106 -26.29 -8.69 -13.76
N LEU A 107 -27.20 -9.40 -13.10
CA LEU A 107 -26.91 -10.60 -12.31
C LEU A 107 -26.20 -11.70 -13.10
N SER A 108 -26.41 -11.78 -14.42
CA SER A 108 -25.81 -12.77 -15.31
C SER A 108 -24.29 -12.61 -15.47
N ASN A 109 -23.75 -11.41 -15.26
CA ASN A 109 -22.32 -11.12 -15.42
C ASN A 109 -21.52 -11.33 -14.11
N LEU A 110 -21.65 -12.51 -13.51
CA LEU A 110 -21.05 -12.87 -12.20
C LEU A 110 -19.54 -12.61 -12.13
N ASN A 111 -18.78 -12.98 -13.16
CA ASN A 111 -17.33 -12.80 -13.19
C ASN A 111 -16.94 -11.30 -13.12
N VAL A 112 -17.59 -10.46 -13.93
CA VAL A 112 -17.33 -9.01 -13.95
C VAL A 112 -17.73 -8.37 -12.62
N ARG A 113 -18.87 -8.78 -12.03
CA ARG A 113 -19.29 -8.31 -10.71
C ARG A 113 -18.32 -8.70 -9.60
N TYR A 114 -17.75 -9.91 -9.68
CA TYR A 114 -16.71 -10.36 -8.76
C TYR A 114 -15.46 -9.48 -8.86
N GLN A 115 -14.97 -9.20 -10.07
CA GLN A 115 -13.81 -8.31 -10.28
C GLN A 115 -14.03 -6.91 -9.71
N TYR A 116 -15.21 -6.30 -9.93
CA TYR A 116 -15.52 -5.01 -9.32
C TYR A 116 -15.59 -5.07 -7.79
N SER A 117 -16.12 -6.16 -7.22
CA SER A 117 -16.14 -6.35 -5.77
C SER A 117 -14.73 -6.43 -5.18
N GLU A 118 -13.83 -7.19 -5.82
CA GLU A 118 -12.42 -7.27 -5.44
C GLU A 118 -11.73 -5.90 -5.55
N ASN A 119 -11.98 -5.18 -6.65
CA ASN A 119 -11.42 -3.86 -6.87
C ASN A 119 -11.92 -2.84 -5.84
N ILE A 120 -13.20 -2.87 -5.43
CA ILE A 120 -13.73 -2.00 -4.37
C ILE A 120 -12.99 -2.24 -3.05
N VAL A 121 -12.83 -3.51 -2.66
CA VAL A 121 -12.17 -3.88 -1.40
C VAL A 121 -10.69 -3.46 -1.42
N THR A 122 -10.01 -3.71 -2.54
CA THR A 122 -8.60 -3.32 -2.72
C THR A 122 -8.43 -1.80 -2.76
N THR A 123 -9.33 -1.08 -3.44
CA THR A 123 -9.29 0.39 -3.50
C THR A 123 -9.54 1.01 -2.13
N ARG A 124 -10.40 0.40 -1.29
CA ARG A 124 -10.60 0.82 0.10
C ARG A 124 -9.33 0.66 0.95
N LEU A 125 -8.60 -0.45 0.78
CA LEU A 125 -7.29 -0.64 1.41
C LEU A 125 -6.30 0.43 0.92
N LEU A 126 -6.21 0.64 -0.40
CA LEU A 126 -5.33 1.66 -0.98
C LEU A 126 -5.66 3.08 -0.49
N LEU A 127 -6.95 3.38 -0.28
CA LEU A 127 -7.38 4.66 0.25
C LEU A 127 -6.89 4.86 1.69
N ALA A 128 -7.03 3.83 2.54
CA ALA A 128 -6.52 3.88 3.91
C ALA A 128 -4.99 4.03 3.95
N LEU A 129 -4.26 3.27 3.12
CA LEU A 129 -2.80 3.38 3.02
C LEU A 129 -2.35 4.75 2.49
N THR A 130 -3.03 5.27 1.47
CA THR A 130 -2.73 6.60 0.90
C THR A 130 -3.02 7.70 1.91
N GLY A 131 -4.14 7.61 2.65
CA GLY A 131 -4.47 8.55 3.71
C GLY A 131 -3.44 8.54 4.84
N ALA A 132 -3.04 7.37 5.32
CA ALA A 132 -1.99 7.24 6.33
C ALA A 132 -0.66 7.82 5.84
N ASN A 133 -0.25 7.50 4.60
CA ASN A 133 0.98 8.06 4.02
C ASN A 133 0.91 9.58 3.89
N PHE A 134 -0.22 10.12 3.43
CA PHE A 134 -0.42 11.55 3.27
C PHE A 134 -0.31 12.31 4.60
N VAL A 135 -0.95 11.80 5.66
CA VAL A 135 -0.84 12.38 7.01
C VAL A 135 0.62 12.35 7.48
N MET A 136 1.33 11.23 7.30
CA MET A 136 2.74 11.13 7.69
C MET A 136 3.63 12.08 6.89
N CYS A 137 3.39 12.26 5.59
CA CYS A 137 4.11 13.25 4.78
C CYS A 137 3.87 14.69 5.26
N ILE A 138 2.66 15.04 5.70
CA ILE A 138 2.38 16.37 6.26
C ILE A 138 3.15 16.57 7.57
N VAL A 139 3.09 15.60 8.49
CA VAL A 139 3.85 15.67 9.75
C VAL A 139 5.34 15.78 9.47
N ALA A 140 5.85 14.99 8.53
CA ALA A 140 7.25 15.04 8.09
C ALA A 140 7.63 16.41 7.52
N ALA A 141 6.77 17.04 6.73
CA ALA A 141 7.00 18.37 6.19
C ALA A 141 7.06 19.42 7.30
N ILE A 142 6.15 19.37 8.27
CA ILE A 142 6.13 20.29 9.41
C ILE A 142 7.42 20.15 10.21
N VAL A 143 7.79 18.93 10.61
CA VAL A 143 9.01 18.65 11.39
C VAL A 143 10.26 19.13 10.64
N SER A 144 10.36 18.80 9.35
CA SER A 144 11.51 19.18 8.52
C SER A 144 11.58 20.70 8.28
N SER A 145 10.43 21.37 8.14
CA SER A 145 10.37 22.83 7.98
C SER A 145 10.75 23.55 9.27
N CYS A 146 10.27 23.06 10.42
CA CYS A 146 10.67 23.58 11.72
C CYS A 146 12.17 23.40 11.93
N TYR A 147 12.73 22.22 11.60
CA TYR A 147 14.17 21.98 11.64
C TYR A 147 14.94 22.98 10.76
N TYR A 148 14.50 23.16 9.51
CA TYR A 148 15.13 24.09 8.57
C TYR A 148 15.15 25.52 9.09
N VAL A 149 14.00 26.02 9.56
CA VAL A 149 13.87 27.38 10.09
C VAL A 149 14.69 27.55 11.37
N ALA A 150 14.65 26.58 12.28
CA ALA A 150 15.41 26.62 13.52
C ALA A 150 16.93 26.62 13.26
N ARG A 151 17.40 25.79 12.32
CA ARG A 151 18.81 25.72 11.92
C ARG A 151 19.27 27.00 11.25
N ARG A 152 18.50 27.52 10.29
CA ARG A 152 18.89 28.70 9.49
C ARG A 152 18.92 30.00 10.29
N ASN A 153 18.08 30.11 11.31
CA ASN A 153 18.00 31.28 12.17
C ASN A 153 18.70 31.09 13.53
N GLU A 154 19.42 29.97 13.71
CA GLU A 154 20.15 29.63 14.95
C GLU A 154 19.26 29.71 16.22
N LEU A 155 17.97 29.33 16.08
CA LEU A 155 16.97 29.49 17.15
C LEU A 155 17.05 28.40 18.23
N MET A 156 17.79 27.33 17.99
CA MET A 156 17.85 26.14 18.85
C MET A 156 19.28 25.65 19.00
N SER A 157 19.58 25.04 20.15
CA SER A 157 20.86 24.39 20.40
C SER A 157 21.02 23.16 19.49
N ASP A 158 22.26 22.74 19.23
CA ASP A 158 22.53 21.54 18.42
C ASP A 158 21.91 20.27 19.03
N ASN A 159 21.80 20.19 20.36
CA ASN A 159 21.16 19.07 21.05
C ASN A 159 19.65 18.99 20.75
N ASP A 160 18.97 20.14 20.71
CA ASP A 160 17.54 20.20 20.39
C ASP A 160 17.29 19.84 18.91
N LEU A 161 18.17 20.30 18.02
CA LEU A 161 18.13 19.95 16.60
C LEU A 161 18.34 18.45 16.40
N PHE A 162 19.27 17.83 17.14
CA PHE A 162 19.47 16.39 17.11
C PHE A 162 18.22 15.63 17.58
N PHE A 163 17.51 16.13 18.59
CA PHE A 163 16.26 15.52 19.04
C PHE A 163 15.16 15.55 17.96
N ILE A 164 15.02 16.67 17.25
CA ILE A 164 14.08 16.81 16.12
C ILE A 164 14.42 15.80 15.02
N GLU A 165 15.70 15.64 14.73
CA GLU A 165 16.20 14.66 13.76
C GLU A 165 15.84 13.21 14.15
N GLN A 166 16.07 12.82 15.42
CA GLN A 166 15.70 11.49 15.89
C GLN A 166 14.18 11.27 15.83
N SER A 167 13.40 12.32 16.12
CA SER A 167 11.94 12.28 16.02
C SER A 167 11.47 11.98 14.60
N PHE A 168 12.16 12.51 13.59
CA PHE A 168 11.89 12.22 12.18
C PHE A 168 12.15 10.73 11.85
N ASN A 169 13.25 10.15 12.35
CA ASN A 169 13.56 8.73 12.14
C ASN A 169 12.56 7.79 12.83
N VAL A 170 12.14 8.16 14.04
CA VAL A 170 11.10 7.43 14.79
C VAL A 170 9.78 7.46 14.02
N MET A 171 9.39 8.63 13.48
CA MET A 171 8.19 8.78 12.66
C MET A 171 8.23 7.89 11.42
N ALA A 172 9.36 7.80 10.71
CA ALA A 172 9.51 6.88 9.58
C ALA A 172 9.34 5.40 9.99
N SER A 173 9.89 5.02 11.14
CA SER A 173 9.75 3.68 11.71
C SER A 173 8.30 3.35 12.09
N ILE A 174 7.61 4.31 12.72
CA ILE A 174 6.18 4.20 13.06
C ILE A 174 5.35 3.98 11.80
N TYR A 175 5.62 4.71 10.71
CA TYR A 175 4.93 4.51 9.44
C TYR A 175 5.13 3.08 8.90
N GLY A 176 6.35 2.54 8.96
CA GLY A 176 6.62 1.17 8.56
C GLY A 176 5.79 0.14 9.32
N ILE A 177 5.64 0.32 10.64
CA ILE A 177 4.80 -0.54 11.48
C ILE A 177 3.31 -0.36 11.13
N LEU A 178 2.83 0.89 11.05
CA LEU A 178 1.44 1.20 10.71
C LEU A 178 1.04 0.64 9.34
N TYR A 179 1.93 0.73 8.35
CA TYR A 179 1.70 0.18 7.01
C TYR A 179 1.39 -1.32 7.08
N ASN A 180 2.19 -2.08 7.82
CA ASN A 180 1.99 -3.51 8.02
C ASN A 180 0.69 -3.81 8.78
N ILE A 181 0.39 -3.05 9.82
CA ILE A 181 -0.86 -3.20 10.60
C ILE A 181 -2.08 -2.97 9.70
N ILE A 182 -2.10 -1.88 8.92
CA ILE A 182 -3.21 -1.58 8.00
C ILE A 182 -3.37 -2.70 6.98
N PHE A 183 -2.26 -3.17 6.41
CA PHE A 183 -2.28 -4.25 5.43
C PHE A 183 -2.86 -5.53 6.02
N LEU A 184 -2.41 -5.95 7.21
CA LEU A 184 -2.91 -7.15 7.88
C LEU A 184 -4.37 -6.99 8.35
N ALA A 185 -4.78 -5.81 8.78
CA ALA A 185 -6.14 -5.56 9.26
C ALA A 185 -7.17 -5.57 8.12
N MET A 186 -6.82 -4.95 6.99
CA MET A 186 -7.76 -4.68 5.89
C MET A 186 -7.61 -5.67 4.70
N HIS A 187 -6.42 -6.23 4.46
CA HIS A 187 -6.22 -7.21 3.40
C HIS A 187 -6.56 -8.61 3.91
N ARG A 188 -7.85 -8.97 3.75
CA ARG A 188 -8.40 -10.21 4.27
C ARG A 188 -7.63 -11.49 3.92
N PRO A 189 -7.16 -11.73 2.67
CA PRO A 189 -6.42 -12.95 2.35
C PRO A 189 -5.20 -13.14 3.25
N ASN A 190 -4.45 -12.07 3.50
CA ASN A 190 -3.28 -12.11 4.39
C ASN A 190 -3.69 -12.30 5.84
N ARG A 191 -4.76 -11.63 6.30
CA ARG A 191 -5.29 -11.83 7.65
C ARG A 191 -5.70 -13.27 7.91
N ASP A 192 -6.47 -13.85 6.98
CA ASP A 192 -6.98 -15.21 7.09
C ASP A 192 -5.85 -16.25 6.97
N GLN A 193 -4.79 -15.94 6.23
CA GLN A 193 -3.55 -16.74 6.19
C GLN A 193 -2.78 -16.65 7.51
N LEU A 194 -2.53 -15.43 8.01
CA LEU A 194 -1.84 -15.20 9.28
C LEU A 194 -2.56 -15.89 10.45
N VAL A 195 -3.88 -15.79 10.54
CA VAL A 195 -4.66 -16.48 11.58
C VAL A 195 -4.51 -18.01 11.47
N ARG A 196 -4.44 -18.57 10.25
CA ARG A 196 -4.19 -20.00 10.05
C ARG A 196 -2.79 -20.40 10.50
N ASP A 197 -1.78 -19.60 10.16
CA ASP A 197 -0.38 -19.88 10.50
C ASP A 197 -0.13 -19.70 12.01
N VAL A 198 -0.68 -18.66 12.63
CA VAL A 198 -0.64 -18.46 14.09
C VAL A 198 -1.35 -19.60 14.82
N ARG A 199 -2.51 -20.06 14.35
CA ARG A 199 -3.18 -21.23 14.94
C ARG A 199 -2.34 -22.50 14.84
N ARG A 200 -1.58 -22.69 13.75
CA ARG A 200 -0.64 -23.82 13.61
C ARG A 200 0.52 -23.73 14.60
N LEU A 201 0.97 -22.51 14.93
CA LEU A 201 2.06 -22.27 15.88
C LEU A 201 1.60 -22.38 17.34
N VAL A 202 0.42 -21.83 17.66
CA VAL A 202 -0.15 -21.80 19.02
C VAL A 202 -0.80 -23.15 19.41
N CYS A 203 -1.16 -23.99 18.44
CA CYS A 203 -1.64 -25.35 18.69
C CYS A 203 -0.59 -26.40 18.27
N LEU A 204 0.15 -26.90 19.26
CA LEU A 204 0.56 -28.30 19.34
C LEU A 204 -0.48 -29.19 18.66
N LYS A 205 -0.04 -30.01 17.69
CA LYS A 205 -0.73 -31.16 17.09
C LYS A 205 -1.99 -31.60 17.88
N ARG A 206 -3.13 -30.98 17.63
CA ARG A 206 -4.41 -31.67 17.85
C ARG A 206 -4.86 -32.06 16.45
N GLN A 207 -4.57 -33.32 16.10
CA GLN A 207 -5.22 -34.01 14.99
C GLN A 207 -6.74 -33.88 15.20
N SER A 208 -7.33 -32.81 14.69
CA SER A 208 -8.76 -32.78 14.48
C SER A 208 -9.01 -33.76 13.35
N SER A 209 -9.70 -34.86 13.67
CA SER A 209 -10.24 -35.77 12.67
C SER A 209 -10.87 -34.96 11.55
N VAL A 210 -10.67 -35.42 10.31
CA VAL A 210 -11.26 -34.83 9.11
C VAL A 210 -12.77 -35.07 9.16
N GLY A 211 -13.48 -34.30 9.98
CA GLY A 211 -14.93 -34.18 9.88
C GLY A 211 -15.22 -33.46 8.58
N PHE A 212 -16.07 -34.06 7.74
CA PHE A 212 -16.54 -33.53 6.46
C PHE A 212 -16.81 -32.02 6.51
N ILE A 213 -15.82 -31.22 6.12
CA ILE A 213 -15.97 -29.77 5.99
C ILE A 213 -16.77 -29.57 4.70
N ARG A 214 -18.09 -29.38 4.81
CA ARG A 214 -18.87 -28.80 3.71
C ARG A 214 -18.21 -27.47 3.35
N PRO A 215 -17.72 -27.27 2.12
CA PRO A 215 -17.04 -26.04 1.74
C PRO A 215 -18.03 -24.87 1.84
N GLN A 216 -17.99 -24.13 2.95
CA GLN A 216 -18.72 -22.88 3.10
C GLN A 216 -17.91 -21.77 2.47
N VAL A 217 -18.31 -21.37 1.27
CA VAL A 217 -17.76 -20.21 0.58
C VAL A 217 -18.24 -18.96 1.35
N LYS A 218 -17.30 -18.17 1.90
CA LYS A 218 -17.60 -16.92 2.62
C LYS A 218 -17.50 -15.76 1.64
N SER A 219 -18.45 -14.82 1.67
CA SER A 219 -18.35 -13.57 0.91
C SER A 219 -17.11 -12.81 1.35
N ILE A 220 -16.59 -11.89 0.52
CA ILE A 220 -15.45 -11.03 0.82
C ILE A 220 -15.73 -10.09 2.02
N GLU A 221 -17.00 -9.81 2.33
CA GLU A 221 -17.45 -9.02 3.48
C GLU A 221 -17.44 -9.79 4.81
N GLY A 222 -17.26 -11.12 4.77
CA GLY A 222 -17.20 -11.97 5.97
C GLY A 222 -18.51 -12.68 6.28
N ASN A 223 -19.57 -12.32 5.56
CA ASN A 223 -20.85 -13.02 5.63
C ASN A 223 -20.69 -14.43 5.05
N ARG A 224 -21.23 -15.42 5.76
CA ARG A 224 -21.38 -16.77 5.21
C ARG A 224 -22.41 -16.66 4.10
N LEU A 225 -21.99 -16.87 2.85
CA LEU A 225 -22.94 -16.94 1.75
C LEU A 225 -23.63 -18.30 1.89
N SER A 226 -24.90 -18.26 2.27
CA SER A 226 -25.76 -19.43 2.22
C SER A 226 -26.13 -19.66 0.76
N PHE A 227 -25.30 -20.41 0.02
CA PHE A 227 -25.56 -20.83 -1.37
C PHE A 227 -26.65 -21.90 -1.45
N LYS A 228 -27.79 -21.73 -0.76
CA LYS A 228 -28.91 -22.63 -0.98
C LYS A 228 -29.46 -22.50 -2.41
N ASP A 229 -29.44 -21.28 -2.98
CA ASP A 229 -30.02 -21.02 -4.30
C ASP A 229 -29.01 -20.53 -5.35
N GLU A 230 -28.04 -19.66 -5.01
CA GLU A 230 -27.09 -19.12 -6.01
C GLU A 230 -26.16 -20.17 -6.62
N GLY A 231 -25.76 -21.18 -5.83
CA GLY A 231 -24.95 -22.29 -6.33
C GLY A 231 -25.75 -23.18 -7.28
N ALA A 232 -27.02 -23.41 -6.97
CA ALA A 232 -27.93 -24.18 -7.83
C ALA A 232 -28.18 -23.46 -9.16
N VAL A 233 -28.34 -22.13 -9.15
CA VAL A 233 -28.45 -21.31 -10.37
C VAL A 233 -27.16 -21.31 -11.20
N TYR A 234 -25.98 -21.25 -10.55
CA TYR A 234 -24.70 -21.33 -11.25
C TYR A 234 -24.48 -22.71 -11.91
N PHE A 235 -24.73 -23.80 -11.17
CA PHE A 235 -24.58 -25.15 -11.69
C PHE A 235 -25.66 -25.55 -12.69
N SER A 236 -26.88 -24.99 -12.59
CA SER A 236 -27.92 -25.19 -13.62
C SER A 236 -27.59 -24.45 -14.91
N TYR A 237 -27.00 -23.25 -14.83
CA TYR A 237 -26.54 -22.53 -16.02
C TYR A 237 -25.36 -23.21 -16.69
N LEU A 238 -24.41 -23.73 -15.90
CA LEU A 238 -23.29 -24.55 -16.38
C LEU A 238 -23.75 -25.87 -16.99
N SER A 239 -24.74 -26.55 -16.38
CA SER A 239 -25.27 -27.80 -16.94
C SER A 239 -26.03 -27.57 -18.24
N GLN A 240 -26.73 -26.44 -18.37
CA GLN A 240 -27.36 -26.02 -19.63
C GLN A 240 -26.32 -25.72 -20.72
N GLN A 241 -25.19 -25.08 -20.38
CA GLN A 241 -24.12 -24.82 -21.35
C GLN A 241 -23.35 -26.07 -21.78
N TRP A 242 -23.28 -27.10 -20.94
CA TRP A 242 -22.56 -28.34 -21.27
C TRP A 242 -23.41 -29.33 -22.08
N ASN A 243 -24.73 -29.23 -21.97
CA ASN A 243 -25.69 -30.11 -22.66
C ASN A 243 -26.23 -29.50 -23.99
N ALA A 244 -25.69 -28.37 -24.42
CA ALA A 244 -25.95 -27.74 -25.73
C ALA A 244 -24.75 -27.95 -26.64
#